data_AF-A0A933LNX8-F1
#
_entry.id   AF-A0A933LNX8-F1
#
_cell.length_a   1.000
_cell.length_b   1.000
_cell.length_c   1.000
_cell.angle_alpha   90.00
_cell.angle_beta   90.00
_cell.angle_gamma   90.00
#
_symmetry.space_group_name_H-M   'P 1'
#
loop_
_entity.id
_entity.type
_entity.pdbx_description
1 polymer ?
#
loop_
_entity_poly.entity_id
_entity_poly.type
_entity_poly.pdbx_seq_one_letter_code
_entity_poly.pdbx_strand_id
1 'polypeptide(L)' 'MVRADRIRGRLVEIEFEPVEGFGWVAVGVVKEGLSHEKGMLFEAKAPDPVEAETKLRAEIEAFFA' A
#
# COMPACT_ATOMS: atom_id res chain seq x y z
N MET A 1 -0.55 11.71 -3.71
CA MET A 1 0.49 12.01 -2.69
C MET A 1 1.32 10.74 -2.50
N VAL A 2 2.65 10.84 -2.45
CA VAL A 2 3.54 9.66 -2.29
C VAL A 2 4.12 9.66 -0.87
N ARG A 3 4.02 8.53 -0.16
CA ARG A 3 4.54 8.34 1.20
C ARG A 3 5.36 7.05 1.26
N ALA A 4 6.60 7.15 1.70
CA ALA A 4 7.40 5.97 2.02
C ALA A 4 7.11 5.49 3.45
N ASP A 5 6.98 4.19 3.65
CA ASP A 5 6.73 3.57 4.94
C ASP A 5 7.45 2.23 5.11
N ARG A 6 7.53 1.74 6.34
CA ARG A 6 8.19 0.47 6.66
C ARG A 6 7.21 -0.53 7.28
N ILE A 7 6.85 -1.55 6.51
CA ILE A 7 5.90 -2.59 6.92
C ILE A 7 6.65 -3.92 7.03
N ARG A 8 6.64 -4.54 8.23
CA ARG A 8 7.34 -5.80 8.50
C ARG A 8 8.82 -5.80 8.06
N GLY A 9 9.51 -4.67 8.27
CA GLY A 9 10.92 -4.48 7.89
C GLY A 9 11.16 -4.13 6.42
N ARG A 10 10.13 -4.18 5.58
CA ARG A 10 10.20 -3.88 4.14
C ARG A 10 9.86 -2.42 3.86
N LEU A 11 10.57 -1.80 2.92
CA LEU A 11 10.25 -0.46 2.43
C LEU A 11 9.07 -0.53 1.45
N VAL A 12 8.05 0.28 1.70
CA VAL A 12 6.85 0.37 0.87
C VAL A 12 6.64 1.82 0.46
N GLU A 13 6.55 2.09 -0.84
CA GLU A 13 6.08 3.38 -1.35
C GLU A 13 4.57 3.32 -1.54
N ILE A 14 3.83 4.22 -0.91
CA ILE A 14 2.37 4.29 -0.97
C ILE A 14 1.97 5.54 -1.74
N GLU A 15 1.18 5.36 -2.79
CA GLU A 15 0.59 6.42 -3.59
C GLU A 15 -0.92 6.46 -3.37
N PHE A 16 -1.47 7.66 -3.29
CA PHE A 16 -2.91 7.88 -3.13
C PHE A 16 -3.48 8.62 -4.33
N GLU A 17 -4.56 8.09 -4.87
CA GLU A 17 -5.28 8.66 -5.99
C GLU A 17 -6.79 8.71 -5.67
N PRO A 18 -7.48 9.83 -5.97
CA PRO A 18 -8.94 9.88 -5.91
C PRO A 18 -9.53 9.13 -7.10
N VAL A 19 -10.59 8.35 -6.86
CA VAL A 19 -11.29 7.57 -7.88
C VAL A 19 -12.75 8.01 -7.93
N GLU A 20 -13.19 8.53 -9.09
CA GLU A 20 -14.58 8.91 -9.29
C GLU A 20 -15.52 7.73 -9.02
N GLY A 21 -16.54 7.97 -8.19
CA GLY A 21 -17.55 6.96 -7.81
C GLY A 21 -17.12 5.97 -6.73
N PHE A 22 -15.84 5.91 -6.33
CA PHE A 22 -15.35 4.98 -5.29
C PHE A 22 -14.69 5.67 -4.08
N GLY A 23 -14.29 6.93 -4.21
CA GLY A 23 -13.59 7.68 -3.16
C GLY A 23 -12.09 7.74 -3.44
N TRP A 24 -11.32 6.86 -2.81
CA TRP A 24 -9.86 6.86 -2.85
C TRP A 24 -9.29 5.45 -3.05
N VAL A 25 -8.16 5.40 -3.74
CA VAL A 25 -7.32 4.21 -3.86
C VAL A 25 -5.94 4.50 -3.26
N ALA A 26 -5.42 3.54 -2.50
CA ALA A 26 -4.05 3.53 -2.01
C ALA A 26 -3.29 2.39 -2.70
N VAL A 27 -2.18 2.71 -3.34
CA VAL A 27 -1.33 1.76 -4.09
C VAL A 27 0.01 1.65 -3.38
N GLY A 28 0.37 0.45 -2.91
CA GLY A 28 1.62 0.17 -2.21
C GLY A 28 2.60 -0.63 -3.07
N VAL A 29 3.81 -0.12 -3.26
CA VAL A 29 4.91 -0.79 -3.96
C VAL A 29 5.98 -1.21 -2.95
N VAL A 30 6.19 -2.51 -2.80
CA VAL A 30 7.24 -3.05 -1.93
C VAL A 30 8.58 -3.01 -2.66
N LYS A 31 9.54 -2.25 -2.12
CA LYS A 31 10.86 -1.99 -2.73
C LYS A 31 11.99 -2.86 -2.19
N GLU A 32 11.89 -3.37 -0.96
CA GLU A 32 12.98 -4.11 -0.31
C GLU A 32 12.50 -5.36 0.45
N GLY A 33 13.16 -6.49 0.18
CA GLY A 33 13.01 -7.82 0.79
C GLY A 33 14.16 -8.72 0.30
N LEU A 34 14.56 -9.74 1.07
CA LEU A 34 15.76 -10.57 0.82
C LEU A 34 15.62 -11.55 -0.37
N SER A 35 14.62 -11.39 -1.24
CA SER A 35 14.40 -12.25 -2.41
C SER A 35 13.82 -11.44 -3.57
N HIS A 36 13.51 -12.10 -4.70
CA HIS A 36 12.93 -11.55 -5.95
C HIS A 36 11.68 -10.63 -5.81
N GLU A 37 11.29 -10.23 -4.60
CA GLU A 37 10.13 -9.42 -4.21
C GLU A 37 10.21 -7.93 -4.61
N LYS A 38 11.26 -7.48 -5.31
CA LYS A 38 11.34 -6.10 -5.81
C LYS A 38 10.19 -5.83 -6.78
N GLY A 39 9.20 -5.05 -6.34
CA GLY A 39 8.10 -4.59 -7.19
C GLY A 39 6.74 -5.26 -6.96
N MET A 40 6.49 -5.85 -5.79
CA MET A 40 5.13 -6.31 -5.46
C MET A 40 4.20 -5.11 -5.25
N LEU A 41 3.06 -5.13 -5.95
CA LEU A 41 2.01 -4.12 -5.91
C LEU A 41 0.83 -4.60 -5.07
N PHE A 42 0.37 -3.74 -4.18
CA PHE A 42 -0.85 -3.91 -3.39
C PHE A 42 -1.77 -2.72 -3.65
N GLU A 43 -3.08 -2.94 -3.64
CA GLU A 43 -4.07 -1.89 -3.89
C GLU A 43 -5.24 -2.05 -2.92
N ALA A 44 -5.64 -0.97 -2.25
CA ALA A 44 -6.84 -0.95 -1.44
C ALA A 44 -7.71 0.28 -1.74
N LYS A 45 -9.04 0.07 -1.76
CA LYS A 45 -10.04 1.12 -2.02
C LYS A 45 -10.85 1.43 -0.78
N ALA A 46 -11.13 2.71 -0.57
CA ALA A 46 -12.03 3.16 0.50
C ALA A 46 -12.65 4.53 0.19
N PRO A 47 -13.72 4.93 0.91
CA PRO A 47 -14.35 6.24 0.75
C PRO A 47 -13.44 7.43 1.06
N ASP A 48 -12.41 7.24 1.89
CA ASP A 48 -11.43 8.27 2.28
C ASP A 48 -9.99 7.72 2.24
N PRO A 49 -8.97 8.59 2.13
CA PRO A 49 -7.59 8.16 1.93
C PRO A 49 -6.98 7.46 3.16
N VAL A 50 -7.46 7.74 4.37
CA VAL A 50 -6.94 7.16 5.62
C VAL A 50 -7.43 5.72 5.75
N GLU A 51 -8.68 5.46 5.42
CA GLU A 51 -9.23 4.10 5.39
C GLU A 51 -8.55 3.26 4.28
N ALA A 52 -8.30 3.86 3.11
CA ALA A 52 -7.59 3.19 2.01
C ALA A 52 -6.15 2.82 2.44
N GLU A 53 -5.44 3.74 3.10
CA GLU A 53 -4.11 3.47 3.67
C GLU A 53 -4.15 2.32 4.68
N THR A 54 -5.11 2.36 5.60
CA THR A 54 -5.23 1.38 6.69
C THR A 54 -5.47 -0.02 6.14
N LYS A 55 -6.36 -0.16 5.14
CA LYS A 55 -6.61 -1.43 4.46
C LYS A 55 -5.38 -1.93 3.72
N LEU A 56 -4.72 -1.06 2.95
CA LEU A 56 -3.50 -1.41 2.22
C LEU A 56 -2.41 -1.93 3.17
N ARG A 57 -2.19 -1.23 4.30
CA ARG A 57 -1.23 -1.66 5.33
C ARG A 57 -1.59 -3.04 5.87
N ALA A 58 -2.85 -3.27 6.23
CA ALA A 58 -3.31 -4.55 6.75
C ALA A 58 -3.12 -5.69 5.74
N GLU A 59 -3.38 -5.45 4.45
CA GLU A 59 -3.15 -6.45 3.39
C GLU A 59 -1.65 -6.78 3.23
N ILE A 60 -0.79 -5.77 3.19
CA ILE A 60 0.66 -5.96 3.10
C ILE A 60 1.17 -6.70 4.36
N GLU A 61 0.71 -6.31 5.54
CA GLU A 61 1.08 -6.98 6.79
C GLU A 61 0.64 -8.43 6.83
N ALA A 62 -0.59 -8.73 6.37
CA ALA A 62 -1.12 -10.09 6.32
C ALA A 62 -0.40 -10.96 5.29
N PHE A 63 0.00 -10.40 4.15
CA PHE A 63 0.76 -11.11 3.13
C PHE A 63 2.16 -11.56 3.63
N PHE A 64 2.76 -10.77 4.52
CA PHE A 64 4.10 -11.00 5.05
C PHE A 64 4.14 -11.54 6.49
N ALA A 65 2.99 -11.87 7.09
CA ALA A 65 2.88 -12.48 8.41
C ALA A 65 3.31 -13.95 8.39
#